data_AF-A0A959YVP4-F1
#
_entry.id   AF-A0A959YVP4-F1
#
_cell.length_a   1.000
_cell.length_b   1.000
_cell.length_c   1.000
_cell.angle_alpha   90.00
_cell.angle_beta   90.00
_cell.angle_gamma   90.00
#
_symmetry.space_group_name_H-M   'P 1'
#
loop_
_entity.id
_entity.type
_entity.pdbx_description
1 polymer ?
#
loop_
_entity_poly.entity_id
_entity_poly.type
_entity_poly.pdbx_seq_one_letter_code
_entity_poly.pdbx_strand_id
1 'polypeptide(L)'
;MRVLLPFLLLPALLNAQSDIAEARTYAIGSVVTITGIVTNGPELGSIRYLQDGTAGIAVFPGSSSVPGFAPASGQEVQVTGPLKLFNGLLEIDPVMGFQVLSSNNPLPAPQLLTPNELGEDVEGMLVRVNGCQFTGGGTFPSGTSTFSSIGQNAPIYLWNGHSLVGDPVPGGLVDLIGICSQYDTGNPPVGGYQVLPRGSGDLVPSTTINLTSGVEQQAITPDGFTLSWSTNLAGSSEVAWGPTPALGSFAGSGTPAIAHSVALTGLGPAAFVHARAFSVLGSDTAWGERTLYSTASAVPGWVRVVFNREVDTSVSQGTPAVSALGSIADSIAAYIDLAQSTLDVAVYNTSNYTIVGAVNDALVRGVQVRWIAEGANANFALSALNNGVPVLYRTNSPGSGMHNKFVVIDADDPANAHVLTGSTNFTQGNLFDDPNNLVIVRDQALALAYTLEFEEMWGGTGPQPVPANSRFGEDKTDDTPHRFQVGGTLVESFFSPSDGTTHAIREHLDAAQASIELALF
;
A
#
# COMPACT_ATOMS: atom_id res chain seq x y z
N MET A 1 28.59 -91.70 -19.15
CA MET A 1 27.27 -91.07 -19.43
C MET A 1 27.42 -89.58 -19.13
N ARG A 2 27.67 -88.77 -20.16
CA ARG A 2 27.76 -87.29 -20.03
C ARG A 2 26.36 -86.73 -20.22
N VAL A 3 25.80 -86.12 -19.18
CA VAL A 3 24.51 -85.41 -19.25
C VAL A 3 24.83 -83.95 -19.57
N LEU A 4 24.41 -83.49 -20.75
CA LEU A 4 24.35 -82.08 -21.11
C LEU A 4 23.12 -81.45 -20.46
N LEU A 5 23.30 -80.37 -19.69
CA LEU A 5 22.23 -79.45 -19.30
C LEU A 5 22.11 -78.37 -20.40
N PRO A 6 20.92 -78.10 -20.96
CA PRO A 6 20.75 -77.00 -21.89
C PRO A 6 20.58 -75.68 -21.11
N PHE A 7 21.38 -74.68 -21.46
CA PHE A 7 21.13 -73.29 -21.07
C PHE A 7 19.95 -72.78 -21.90
N LEU A 8 18.85 -72.43 -21.22
CA LEU A 8 17.72 -71.75 -21.81
C LEU A 8 18.08 -70.25 -21.92
N LEU A 9 18.44 -69.77 -23.12
CA LEU A 9 18.50 -68.33 -23.39
C LEU A 9 17.06 -67.81 -23.55
N LEU A 10 16.57 -67.05 -22.57
CA LEU A 10 15.43 -66.15 -22.79
C LEU A 10 15.92 -64.93 -23.61
N PRO A 11 15.23 -64.54 -24.70
CA PRO A 11 15.52 -63.28 -25.36
C PRO A 11 15.05 -62.13 -24.45
N ALA A 12 15.99 -61.32 -23.97
CA ALA A 12 15.66 -60.02 -23.41
C ALA A 12 15.18 -59.14 -24.57
N LEU A 13 13.90 -58.78 -24.58
CA LEU A 13 13.40 -57.67 -25.39
C LEU A 13 14.07 -56.40 -24.84
N LEU A 14 15.18 -56.01 -25.46
CA LEU A 14 15.76 -54.68 -25.28
C LEU A 14 14.78 -53.71 -25.93
N ASN A 15 13.89 -53.10 -25.15
CA ASN A 15 13.17 -51.93 -25.60
C ASN A 15 14.20 -50.81 -25.78
N ALA A 16 14.43 -50.40 -27.03
CA ALA A 16 15.28 -49.26 -27.33
C ALA A 16 14.66 -48.02 -26.67
N GLN A 17 15.51 -47.21 -26.03
CA GLN A 17 15.10 -45.93 -25.49
C GLN A 17 14.83 -44.96 -26.65
N SER A 18 13.61 -44.42 -26.73
CA SER A 18 13.24 -43.35 -27.65
C SER A 18 13.43 -42.00 -26.95
N ASP A 19 13.73 -40.95 -27.72
CA ASP A 19 13.53 -39.59 -27.23
C ASP A 19 12.03 -39.29 -27.09
N ILE A 20 11.69 -38.25 -26.33
CA ILE A 20 10.30 -37.98 -25.99
C ILE A 20 9.51 -37.58 -27.25
N ALA A 21 10.09 -36.80 -28.17
CA ALA A 21 9.41 -36.40 -29.40
C ALA A 21 9.05 -37.61 -30.27
N GLU A 22 9.96 -38.58 -30.45
CA GLU A 22 9.69 -39.82 -31.16
C GLU A 22 8.59 -40.64 -30.46
N ALA A 23 8.70 -40.81 -29.14
CA ALA A 23 7.74 -41.57 -28.35
C ALA A 23 6.31 -41.01 -28.50
N ARG A 24 6.15 -39.68 -28.53
CA ARG A 24 4.84 -39.02 -28.73
C ARG A 24 4.17 -39.37 -30.07
N THR A 25 4.92 -39.85 -31.08
CA THR A 25 4.35 -40.24 -32.37
C THR A 25 3.77 -41.65 -32.40
N TYR A 26 4.01 -42.46 -31.35
CA TYR A 26 3.52 -43.84 -31.31
C TYR A 26 2.02 -43.89 -31.02
N ALA A 27 1.39 -44.98 -31.43
CA ALA A 27 -0.03 -45.19 -31.19
C ALA A 27 -0.33 -45.25 -29.68
N ILE A 28 -1.49 -44.73 -29.28
CA ILE A 28 -2.02 -44.90 -27.93
C ILE A 28 -2.06 -46.39 -27.57
N GLY A 29 -1.58 -46.74 -26.38
CA GLY A 29 -1.39 -48.10 -25.90
C GLY A 29 0.00 -48.69 -26.16
N SER A 30 0.83 -48.08 -27.01
CA SER A 30 2.22 -48.52 -27.20
C SER A 30 3.03 -48.31 -25.93
N VAL A 31 3.78 -49.34 -25.51
CA VAL A 31 4.73 -49.26 -24.41
C VAL A 31 6.00 -48.57 -24.88
N VAL A 32 6.35 -47.47 -24.20
CA VAL A 32 7.55 -46.68 -24.47
C VAL A 32 8.49 -46.73 -23.28
N THR A 33 9.79 -46.57 -23.54
CA THR A 33 10.81 -46.30 -22.53
C THR A 33 11.49 -44.98 -22.89
N ILE A 34 11.30 -43.96 -22.06
CA ILE A 34 11.84 -42.60 -22.25
C ILE A 34 12.71 -42.20 -21.06
N THR A 35 13.59 -41.22 -21.27
CA THR A 35 14.36 -40.58 -20.20
C THR A 35 14.18 -39.08 -20.31
N GLY A 36 13.93 -38.40 -19.18
CA GLY A 36 13.83 -36.94 -19.16
C GLY A 36 14.07 -36.36 -17.77
N ILE A 37 14.28 -35.05 -17.72
CA ILE A 37 14.36 -34.28 -16.48
C ILE A 37 12.94 -34.01 -15.98
N VAL A 38 12.69 -34.34 -14.71
CA VAL A 38 11.44 -34.05 -14.04
C VAL A 38 11.33 -32.55 -13.77
N THR A 39 10.28 -31.88 -14.27
CA THR A 39 10.15 -30.40 -14.24
C THR A 39 9.27 -29.86 -13.12
N ASN A 40 8.49 -30.73 -12.45
CA ASN A 40 7.65 -30.42 -11.29
C ASN A 40 7.84 -31.41 -10.14
N GLY A 41 7.39 -31.02 -8.95
CA GLY A 41 7.27 -31.86 -7.77
C GLY A 41 5.81 -32.10 -7.34
N PRO A 42 5.60 -32.44 -6.05
CA PRO A 42 4.28 -32.71 -5.47
C PRO A 42 3.29 -31.54 -5.54
N GLU A 43 3.75 -30.32 -5.83
CA GLU A 43 2.91 -29.13 -5.96
C GLU A 43 1.83 -29.27 -7.06
N LEU A 44 1.99 -30.17 -8.04
CA LEU A 44 0.98 -30.48 -9.06
C LEU A 44 0.24 -31.80 -8.79
N GLY A 45 0.33 -32.33 -7.56
CA GLY A 45 -0.22 -33.62 -7.19
C GLY A 45 0.72 -34.79 -7.51
N SER A 46 0.15 -35.93 -7.89
CA SER A 46 0.91 -37.16 -8.15
C SER A 46 1.60 -37.19 -9.52
N ILE A 47 1.09 -36.41 -10.48
CA ILE A 47 1.62 -36.35 -11.84
C ILE A 47 3.04 -35.78 -11.87
N ARG A 48 3.88 -36.28 -12.79
CA ARG A 48 5.19 -35.71 -13.10
C ARG A 48 5.31 -35.45 -14.58
N TYR A 49 5.87 -34.31 -14.94
CA TYR A 49 6.23 -33.97 -16.31
C TYR A 49 7.71 -34.21 -16.48
N LEU A 50 8.05 -34.96 -17.53
CA LEU A 50 9.42 -35.24 -17.94
C LEU A 50 9.70 -34.49 -19.23
N GLN A 51 10.86 -33.87 -19.32
CA GLN A 51 11.27 -33.13 -20.50
C GLN A 51 12.73 -33.44 -20.84
N ASP A 52 12.99 -33.73 -22.11
CA ASP A 52 14.33 -33.91 -22.66
C ASP A 52 14.66 -32.77 -23.65
N GLY A 53 15.71 -32.93 -24.45
CA GLY A 53 16.10 -31.92 -25.45
C GLY A 53 15.13 -31.81 -26.64
N THR A 54 14.10 -32.64 -26.72
CA THR A 54 13.21 -32.79 -27.88
C THR A 54 11.75 -32.45 -27.58
N ALA A 55 11.19 -32.90 -26.45
CA ALA A 55 9.79 -32.64 -26.09
C ALA A 55 9.52 -32.89 -24.58
N GLY A 56 8.29 -32.60 -24.15
CA GLY A 56 7.77 -32.92 -22.83
C GLY A 56 6.71 -34.03 -22.88
N ILE A 57 6.55 -34.78 -21.79
CA ILE A 57 5.47 -35.77 -21.63
C ILE A 57 5.05 -35.89 -20.16
N ALA A 58 3.75 -36.09 -19.93
CA ALA A 58 3.22 -36.37 -18.61
C ALA A 58 3.41 -37.85 -18.21
N VAL A 59 3.59 -38.10 -16.93
CA VAL A 59 3.64 -39.44 -16.33
C VAL A 59 2.71 -39.43 -15.13
N PHE A 60 1.63 -40.22 -15.22
CA PHE A 60 0.62 -40.29 -14.18
C PHE A 60 0.72 -41.64 -13.44
N PRO A 61 1.09 -41.65 -12.15
CA PRO A 61 1.19 -42.88 -11.38
C PRO A 61 -0.20 -43.32 -10.88
N GLY A 62 -1.05 -43.79 -11.78
CA GLY A 62 -2.37 -44.35 -11.46
C GLY A 62 -2.29 -45.61 -10.59
N SER A 63 -3.43 -46.11 -10.11
CA SER A 63 -3.50 -47.26 -9.17
C SER A 63 -2.88 -48.56 -9.69
N SER A 64 -2.71 -48.68 -11.02
CA SER A 64 -2.09 -49.85 -11.67
C SER A 64 -0.59 -49.68 -11.91
N SER A 65 0.00 -48.56 -11.49
CA SER A 65 1.44 -48.29 -11.60
C SER A 65 2.25 -49.06 -10.55
N VAL A 66 3.53 -49.29 -10.85
CA VAL A 66 4.47 -49.77 -9.83
C VAL A 66 4.51 -48.81 -8.65
N PRO A 67 4.58 -49.32 -7.41
CA PRO A 67 4.53 -48.46 -6.23
C PRO A 67 5.79 -47.58 -6.14
N GLY A 68 5.64 -46.39 -5.56
CA GLY A 68 6.76 -45.52 -5.21
C GLY A 68 7.25 -44.57 -6.32
N PHE A 69 6.53 -44.44 -7.43
CA PHE A 69 6.84 -43.40 -8.43
C PHE A 69 6.55 -42.01 -7.86
N ALA A 70 7.58 -41.36 -7.34
CA ALA A 70 7.53 -40.01 -6.79
C ALA A 70 8.87 -39.26 -6.97
N PRO A 71 9.44 -39.21 -8.19
CA PRO A 71 10.69 -38.48 -8.39
C PRO A 71 10.51 -36.97 -8.13
N ALA A 72 11.60 -36.32 -7.71
CA ALA A 72 11.65 -34.90 -7.42
C ALA A 72 12.05 -34.09 -8.66
N SER A 73 11.68 -32.82 -8.68
CA SER A 73 12.11 -31.86 -9.71
C SER A 73 13.65 -31.82 -9.82
N GLY A 74 14.18 -31.77 -11.04
CA GLY A 74 15.61 -31.82 -11.33
C GLY A 74 16.23 -33.22 -11.29
N GLN A 75 15.45 -34.28 -11.01
CA GLN A 75 15.91 -35.66 -11.23
C GLN A 75 15.75 -36.05 -12.69
N GLU A 76 16.73 -36.76 -13.22
CA GLU A 76 16.62 -37.43 -14.51
C GLU A 76 16.10 -38.83 -14.28
N VAL A 77 15.02 -39.20 -14.95
CA VAL A 77 14.33 -40.46 -14.71
C VAL A 77 14.08 -41.17 -16.03
N GLN A 78 14.46 -42.45 -16.09
CA GLN A 78 13.99 -43.35 -17.12
C GLN A 78 12.65 -43.95 -16.68
N VAL A 79 11.63 -43.91 -17.53
CA VAL A 79 10.27 -44.39 -17.25
C VAL A 79 9.82 -45.30 -18.39
N THR A 80 9.18 -46.41 -18.03
CA THR A 80 8.54 -47.33 -18.98
C THR A 80 7.06 -47.49 -18.67
N GLY A 81 6.20 -47.40 -19.69
CA GLY A 81 4.77 -47.61 -19.59
C GLY A 81 4.06 -47.36 -20.93
N PRO A 82 2.76 -47.67 -21.04
CA PRO A 82 1.99 -47.41 -22.25
C PRO A 82 1.58 -45.94 -22.35
N LEU A 83 1.52 -45.43 -23.57
CA LEU A 83 0.92 -44.13 -23.88
C LEU A 83 -0.60 -44.17 -23.71
N LYS A 84 -1.15 -43.10 -23.15
CA LYS A 84 -2.57 -42.92 -22.90
C LYS A 84 -2.94 -41.47 -23.19
N LEU A 85 -4.16 -41.27 -23.67
CA LEU A 85 -4.76 -39.94 -23.81
C LEU A 85 -5.81 -39.78 -22.71
N PHE A 86 -5.66 -38.77 -21.86
CA PHE A 86 -6.60 -38.49 -20.78
C PHE A 86 -7.06 -37.04 -20.83
N ASN A 87 -8.30 -36.82 -21.26
CA ASN A 87 -8.87 -35.47 -21.49
C ASN A 87 -7.92 -34.59 -22.31
N GLY A 88 -7.44 -35.10 -23.44
CA GLY A 88 -6.49 -34.41 -24.30
C GLY A 88 -5.03 -34.69 -23.95
N LEU A 89 -4.67 -34.72 -22.66
CA LEU A 89 -3.27 -34.85 -22.24
C LEU A 89 -2.67 -36.20 -22.66
N LEU A 90 -1.55 -36.16 -23.40
CA LEU A 90 -0.74 -37.34 -23.68
C LEU A 90 0.14 -37.69 -22.48
N GLU A 91 -0.10 -38.87 -21.90
CA GLU A 91 0.56 -39.32 -20.67
C GLU A 91 1.05 -40.78 -20.76
N ILE A 92 2.04 -41.12 -19.92
CA ILE A 92 2.41 -42.51 -19.61
C ILE A 92 1.63 -42.94 -18.37
N ASP A 93 0.72 -43.91 -18.53
CA ASP A 93 -0.07 -44.51 -17.45
C ASP A 93 -0.60 -45.90 -17.87
N PRO A 94 -0.37 -46.97 -17.08
CA PRO A 94 0.36 -46.99 -15.81
C PRO A 94 1.88 -47.03 -15.97
N VAL A 95 2.60 -46.52 -14.96
CA VAL A 95 4.06 -46.67 -14.87
C VAL A 95 4.39 -48.15 -14.61
N MET A 96 5.01 -48.83 -15.58
CA MET A 96 5.43 -50.24 -15.47
C MET A 96 6.81 -50.40 -14.82
N GLY A 97 7.65 -49.38 -14.89
CA GLY A 97 8.98 -49.36 -14.28
C GLY A 97 9.62 -47.99 -14.40
N PHE A 98 10.46 -47.63 -13.43
CA PHE A 98 11.21 -46.39 -13.45
C PHE A 98 12.56 -46.53 -12.76
N GLN A 99 13.51 -45.71 -13.16
CA GLN A 99 14.83 -45.60 -12.54
C GLN A 99 15.26 -44.13 -12.50
N VAL A 100 15.62 -43.63 -11.31
CA VAL A 100 16.29 -42.34 -11.18
C VAL A 100 17.75 -42.53 -11.60
N LEU A 101 18.17 -41.82 -12.65
CA LEU A 101 19.52 -41.92 -13.22
C LEU A 101 20.47 -40.90 -12.58
N SER A 102 19.99 -39.68 -12.37
CA SER A 102 20.75 -38.58 -11.78
C SER A 102 19.83 -37.63 -11.00
N SER A 103 20.40 -36.75 -10.17
CA SER A 103 19.68 -35.81 -9.31
C SER A 103 20.34 -34.45 -9.32
N ASN A 104 19.58 -33.40 -8.99
CA ASN A 104 20.02 -32.00 -8.96
C ASN A 104 20.51 -31.48 -10.33
N ASN A 105 19.92 -31.97 -11.42
CA ASN A 105 20.17 -31.41 -12.74
C ASN A 105 19.49 -30.05 -12.87
N PRO A 106 20.07 -29.12 -13.67
CA PRO A 106 19.37 -27.90 -14.05
C PRO A 106 18.08 -28.28 -14.81
N LEU A 107 17.01 -27.54 -14.55
CA LEU A 107 15.77 -27.71 -15.31
C LEU A 107 15.96 -27.21 -16.75
N PRO A 108 15.25 -27.80 -17.73
CA PRO A 108 15.18 -27.23 -19.07
C PRO A 108 14.78 -25.76 -19.03
N ALA A 109 15.41 -24.95 -19.88
CA ALA A 109 15.05 -23.54 -19.99
C ALA A 109 13.59 -23.42 -20.49
N PRO A 110 12.74 -22.62 -19.84
CA PRO A 110 11.36 -22.43 -20.30
C PRO A 110 11.32 -21.84 -21.72
N GLN A 111 10.46 -22.39 -22.57
CA GLN A 111 10.24 -21.86 -23.91
C GLN A 111 9.42 -20.57 -23.85
N LEU A 112 10.00 -19.47 -24.32
CA LEU A 112 9.30 -18.19 -24.42
C LEU A 112 8.26 -18.24 -25.55
N LEU A 113 7.01 -17.93 -25.21
CA LEU A 113 5.89 -17.96 -26.15
C LEU A 113 4.80 -16.93 -25.78
N THR A 114 3.91 -16.68 -26.71
CA THR A 114 2.68 -15.89 -26.55
C THR A 114 1.50 -16.80 -26.18
N PRO A 115 0.41 -16.27 -25.58
CA PRO A 115 -0.75 -17.09 -25.23
C PRO A 115 -1.31 -17.95 -26.38
N ASN A 116 -1.33 -17.44 -27.61
CA ASN A 116 -1.81 -18.19 -28.79
C ASN A 116 -0.84 -19.28 -29.30
N GLU A 117 0.41 -19.29 -28.82
CA GLU A 117 1.41 -20.30 -29.15
C GLU A 117 1.39 -21.49 -28.16
N LEU A 118 0.53 -21.45 -27.13
CA LEU A 118 0.22 -22.63 -26.33
C LEU A 118 -0.48 -23.66 -27.23
N GLY A 119 0.08 -24.87 -27.30
CA GLY A 119 -0.37 -25.89 -28.24
C GLY A 119 0.33 -27.22 -28.07
N GLU A 120 0.01 -28.16 -28.97
CA GLU A 120 0.52 -29.53 -28.97
C GLU A 120 2.04 -29.61 -28.98
N ASP A 121 2.69 -28.74 -29.75
CA ASP A 121 4.14 -28.71 -29.93
C ASP A 121 4.92 -28.42 -28.63
N VAL A 122 4.25 -27.83 -27.64
CA VAL A 122 4.84 -27.49 -26.33
C VAL A 122 4.17 -28.23 -25.16
N GLU A 123 3.27 -29.18 -25.45
CA GLU A 123 2.59 -29.94 -24.41
C GLU A 123 3.59 -30.74 -23.56
N GLY A 124 3.47 -30.60 -22.24
CA GLY A 124 4.35 -31.21 -21.24
C GLY A 124 5.67 -30.48 -21.00
N MET A 125 5.93 -29.35 -21.68
CA MET A 125 7.17 -28.59 -21.57
C MET A 125 7.03 -27.39 -20.61
N LEU A 126 8.16 -26.97 -20.02
CA LEU A 126 8.26 -25.67 -19.36
C LEU A 126 8.14 -24.55 -20.38
N VAL A 127 7.24 -23.60 -20.12
CA VAL A 127 6.95 -22.44 -20.96
C VAL A 127 7.03 -21.16 -20.13
N ARG A 128 7.30 -20.03 -20.80
CA ARG A 128 7.28 -18.69 -20.22
C ARG A 128 6.43 -17.77 -21.09
N VAL A 129 5.51 -17.05 -20.47
CA VAL A 129 4.76 -15.96 -21.10
C VAL A 129 5.08 -14.67 -20.35
N ASN A 130 5.60 -13.66 -21.04
CA ASN A 130 5.96 -12.39 -20.41
C ASN A 130 4.76 -11.44 -20.31
N GLY A 131 4.77 -10.56 -19.31
CA GLY A 131 3.80 -9.47 -19.17
C GLY A 131 2.36 -9.94 -19.01
N CYS A 132 2.15 -11.04 -18.28
CA CYS A 132 0.85 -11.58 -17.96
C CYS A 132 0.11 -10.67 -16.97
N GLN A 133 -1.14 -10.36 -17.30
CA GLN A 133 -2.10 -9.69 -16.44
C GLN A 133 -3.20 -10.66 -16.04
N PHE A 134 -3.48 -10.77 -14.75
CA PHE A 134 -4.61 -11.53 -14.22
C PHE A 134 -5.79 -10.60 -13.96
N THR A 135 -6.97 -10.94 -14.46
CA THR A 135 -8.18 -10.15 -14.30
C THR A 135 -8.96 -10.57 -13.05
N GLY A 136 -9.42 -9.62 -12.22
CA GLY A 136 -10.46 -9.88 -11.20
C GLY A 136 -10.11 -9.52 -9.76
N GLY A 137 -8.86 -9.16 -9.43
CA GLY A 137 -8.45 -8.91 -8.04
C GLY A 137 -8.69 -10.11 -7.12
N GLY A 138 -8.48 -9.94 -5.81
CA GLY A 138 -8.72 -11.00 -4.83
C GLY A 138 -7.61 -12.06 -4.76
N THR A 139 -7.99 -13.31 -4.56
CA THR A 139 -7.06 -14.44 -4.40
C THR A 139 -7.26 -15.50 -5.49
N PHE A 140 -6.21 -16.26 -5.80
CA PHE A 140 -6.27 -17.33 -6.78
C PHE A 140 -7.27 -18.42 -6.35
N PRO A 141 -8.29 -18.74 -7.16
CA PRO A 141 -9.20 -19.84 -6.89
C PRO A 141 -8.57 -21.18 -7.27
N SER A 142 -9.12 -22.28 -6.75
CA SER A 142 -8.90 -23.58 -7.37
C SER A 142 -9.73 -23.69 -8.66
N GLY A 143 -9.20 -24.42 -9.65
CA GLY A 143 -9.75 -24.54 -10.98
C GLY A 143 -9.04 -23.65 -12.01
N THR A 144 -9.72 -23.42 -13.13
CA THR A 144 -9.21 -22.63 -14.25
C THR A 144 -9.49 -21.15 -14.03
N SER A 145 -8.45 -20.33 -14.14
CA SER A 145 -8.55 -18.87 -14.28
C SER A 145 -7.96 -18.45 -15.63
N THR A 146 -8.04 -17.15 -15.95
CA THR A 146 -7.51 -16.60 -17.21
C THR A 146 -6.45 -15.55 -16.93
N PHE A 147 -5.37 -15.59 -17.69
CA PHE A 147 -4.42 -14.48 -17.79
C PHE A 147 -4.41 -13.95 -19.23
N SER A 148 -3.99 -12.70 -19.39
CA SER A 148 -3.82 -12.07 -20.69
C SER A 148 -2.40 -11.54 -20.86
N SER A 149 -1.87 -11.60 -22.07
CA SER A 149 -0.62 -10.94 -22.45
C SER A 149 -0.75 -10.50 -23.91
N ILE A 150 -0.25 -9.30 -24.23
CA ILE A 150 -0.30 -8.71 -25.59
C ILE A 150 -1.68 -8.76 -26.27
N GLY A 151 -2.76 -8.66 -25.50
CA GLY A 151 -4.14 -8.72 -25.99
C GLY A 151 -4.66 -10.13 -26.34
N GLN A 152 -3.89 -11.18 -26.00
CA GLN A 152 -4.27 -12.58 -26.14
C GLN A 152 -4.55 -13.17 -24.75
N ASN A 153 -5.46 -14.14 -24.67
CA ASN A 153 -5.86 -14.77 -23.41
C ASN A 153 -5.45 -16.24 -23.40
N ALA A 154 -5.02 -16.74 -22.23
CA ALA A 154 -4.78 -18.15 -22.02
C ALA A 154 -5.24 -18.62 -20.63
N PRO A 155 -5.58 -19.90 -20.48
CA PRO A 155 -5.94 -20.47 -19.19
C PRO A 155 -4.71 -20.71 -18.30
N ILE A 156 -4.86 -20.43 -17.01
CA ILE A 156 -4.01 -20.94 -15.93
C ILE A 156 -4.86 -21.92 -15.10
N TYR A 157 -4.28 -23.03 -14.64
CA TYR A 157 -5.03 -23.98 -13.82
C TYR A 157 -4.31 -24.33 -12.53
N LEU A 158 -5.07 -24.28 -11.43
CA LEU A 158 -4.62 -24.60 -10.08
C LEU A 158 -5.49 -25.72 -9.52
N TRP A 159 -4.92 -26.90 -9.25
CA TRP A 159 -5.69 -27.99 -8.66
C TRP A 159 -6.07 -27.71 -7.20
N ASN A 160 -7.04 -28.47 -6.67
CA ASN A 160 -7.51 -28.35 -5.29
C ASN A 160 -6.43 -28.81 -4.29
N GLY A 161 -5.63 -27.87 -3.79
CA GLY A 161 -4.48 -28.13 -2.91
C GLY A 161 -3.17 -27.49 -3.40
N HIS A 162 -3.18 -26.81 -4.55
CA HIS A 162 -2.02 -26.06 -5.04
C HIS A 162 -1.65 -24.90 -4.08
N SER A 163 -0.35 -24.64 -3.91
CA SER A 163 0.17 -23.64 -2.96
C SER A 163 -0.31 -22.20 -3.23
N LEU A 164 -0.52 -21.86 -4.50
CA LEU A 164 -1.08 -20.57 -4.89
C LEU A 164 -2.58 -20.39 -4.57
N VAL A 165 -3.34 -21.45 -4.29
CA VAL A 165 -4.78 -21.30 -4.02
C VAL A 165 -4.97 -20.54 -2.71
N GLY A 166 -5.66 -19.40 -2.79
CA GLY A 166 -5.83 -18.49 -1.66
C GLY A 166 -4.76 -17.39 -1.57
N ASP A 167 -3.68 -17.46 -2.35
CA ASP A 167 -2.70 -16.37 -2.44
C ASP A 167 -3.29 -15.18 -3.22
N PRO A 168 -2.89 -13.93 -2.91
CA PRO A 168 -3.30 -12.76 -3.67
C PRO A 168 -2.92 -12.87 -5.16
N VAL A 169 -3.85 -12.52 -6.03
CA VAL A 169 -3.58 -12.37 -7.47
C VAL A 169 -2.72 -11.12 -7.69
N PRO A 170 -1.62 -11.18 -8.46
CA PRO A 170 -0.78 -10.01 -8.73
C PRO A 170 -1.58 -8.86 -9.36
N GLY A 171 -1.49 -7.66 -8.76
CA GLY A 171 -2.12 -6.44 -9.29
C GLY A 171 -1.34 -5.80 -10.47
N GLY A 172 -0.06 -6.14 -10.61
CA GLY A 172 0.81 -5.70 -11.72
C GLY A 172 1.09 -6.82 -12.72
N LEU A 173 1.81 -6.49 -13.80
CA LEU A 173 2.24 -7.48 -14.79
C LEU A 173 3.27 -8.45 -14.18
N VAL A 174 3.16 -9.73 -14.52
CA VAL A 174 4.14 -10.75 -14.15
C VAL A 174 4.51 -11.60 -15.36
N ASP A 175 5.76 -12.04 -15.45
CA ASP A 175 6.16 -13.09 -16.37
C ASP A 175 5.81 -14.44 -15.73
N LEU A 176 4.89 -15.16 -16.37
CA LEU A 176 4.39 -16.45 -15.92
C LEU A 176 5.26 -17.57 -16.49
N ILE A 177 5.86 -18.37 -15.61
CA ILE A 177 6.49 -19.66 -15.95
C ILE A 177 5.53 -20.79 -15.54
N GLY A 178 5.52 -21.88 -16.28
CA GLY A 178 4.79 -23.08 -15.87
C GLY A 178 4.91 -24.19 -16.88
N ILE A 179 4.19 -25.28 -16.65
CA ILE A 179 4.11 -26.39 -17.60
C ILE A 179 2.91 -26.19 -18.50
N CYS A 180 3.08 -26.29 -19.82
CA CYS A 180 1.97 -26.33 -20.75
C CYS A 180 1.30 -27.72 -20.66
N SER A 181 0.05 -27.76 -20.26
CA SER A 181 -0.77 -28.97 -20.13
C SER A 181 -2.02 -28.84 -20.99
N GLN A 182 -2.79 -29.92 -21.14
CA GLN A 182 -4.06 -29.92 -21.86
C GLN A 182 -5.19 -30.47 -21.00
N TYR A 183 -6.36 -29.86 -21.09
CA TYR A 183 -7.62 -30.42 -20.60
C TYR A 183 -8.74 -30.15 -21.61
N ASP A 184 -8.99 -31.12 -22.48
CA ASP A 184 -10.04 -31.09 -23.49
C ASP A 184 -10.77 -32.44 -23.51
N THR A 185 -12.08 -32.43 -23.26
CA THR A 185 -12.93 -33.63 -23.29
C THR A 185 -13.53 -33.89 -24.67
N GLY A 186 -13.26 -33.02 -25.64
CA GLY A 186 -13.63 -33.18 -27.04
C GLY A 186 -12.92 -34.35 -27.71
N ASN A 187 -13.47 -34.80 -28.84
CA ASN A 187 -12.89 -35.85 -29.67
C ASN A 187 -12.97 -35.46 -31.16
N PRO A 188 -11.84 -35.16 -31.83
CA PRO A 188 -10.48 -35.10 -31.28
C PRO A 188 -10.29 -33.92 -30.31
N PRO A 189 -9.37 -34.01 -29.35
CA PRO A 189 -8.97 -32.87 -28.52
C PRO A 189 -8.15 -31.91 -29.39
N VAL A 190 -8.58 -30.65 -29.49
CA VAL A 190 -7.97 -29.65 -30.40
C VAL A 190 -7.68 -28.32 -29.72
N GLY A 191 -7.97 -28.20 -28.42
CA GLY A 191 -7.73 -26.99 -27.64
C GLY A 191 -7.46 -27.31 -26.17
N GLY A 192 -7.92 -26.46 -25.25
CA GLY A 192 -7.82 -26.72 -23.81
C GLY A 192 -6.40 -26.64 -23.23
N TYR A 193 -5.43 -26.07 -23.97
CA TYR A 193 -4.09 -25.86 -23.46
C TYR A 193 -4.09 -24.81 -22.33
N GLN A 194 -3.33 -25.08 -21.28
CA GLN A 194 -3.32 -24.31 -20.04
C GLN A 194 -1.93 -24.32 -19.41
N VAL A 195 -1.59 -23.26 -18.68
CA VAL A 195 -0.32 -23.17 -17.94
C VAL A 195 -0.51 -23.63 -16.50
N LEU A 196 0.34 -24.56 -16.05
CA LEU A 196 0.40 -25.05 -14.68
C LEU A 196 1.65 -24.47 -13.97
N PRO A 197 1.52 -23.40 -13.17
CA PRO A 197 2.64 -22.89 -12.38
C PRO A 197 3.02 -23.90 -11.28
N ARG A 198 4.27 -23.89 -10.84
CA ARG A 198 4.77 -24.76 -9.75
C ARG A 198 4.74 -24.10 -8.37
N GLY A 199 4.39 -22.82 -8.32
CA GLY A 199 4.34 -22.04 -7.09
C GLY A 199 4.55 -20.55 -7.35
N SER A 200 4.71 -19.77 -6.28
CA SER A 200 4.89 -18.32 -6.38
C SER A 200 6.17 -17.89 -7.10
N GLY A 201 7.22 -18.71 -7.09
CA GLY A 201 8.45 -18.44 -7.85
C GLY A 201 8.27 -18.44 -9.37
N ASP A 202 7.17 -19.00 -9.86
CA ASP A 202 6.78 -19.00 -11.28
C ASP A 202 5.95 -17.78 -11.68
N LEU A 203 5.59 -16.90 -10.72
CA LEU A 203 5.01 -15.59 -10.95
C LEU A 203 6.11 -14.54 -10.77
N VAL A 204 6.92 -14.32 -11.81
CA VAL A 204 8.05 -13.39 -11.73
C VAL A 204 7.54 -11.98 -12.03
N PRO A 205 7.55 -11.01 -11.09
CA PRO A 205 7.12 -9.65 -11.39
C PRO A 205 7.81 -9.10 -12.65
N SER A 206 7.06 -8.55 -13.60
CA SER A 206 7.60 -8.00 -14.85
C SER A 206 8.33 -6.66 -14.63
N THR A 207 8.42 -6.18 -13.38
CA THR A 207 8.90 -4.85 -13.00
C THR A 207 10.10 -4.94 -12.04
N THR A 208 11.00 -3.96 -12.14
CA THR A 208 12.27 -3.94 -11.40
C THR A 208 12.51 -2.64 -10.64
N ILE A 209 11.78 -1.54 -10.92
CA ILE A 209 11.90 -0.28 -10.17
C ILE A 209 10.80 -0.14 -9.10
N ASN A 210 11.19 0.14 -7.86
CA ASN A 210 10.33 0.34 -6.69
C ASN A 210 10.88 1.51 -5.85
N LEU A 211 10.00 2.22 -5.15
CA LEU A 211 10.42 3.18 -4.11
C LEU A 211 11.09 2.42 -2.95
N THR A 212 12.19 2.96 -2.45
CA THR A 212 12.91 2.47 -1.27
C THR A 212 12.81 3.44 -0.08
N SER A 213 12.17 4.59 -0.29
CA SER A 213 11.80 5.56 0.75
C SER A 213 10.40 6.11 0.50
N GLY A 214 9.80 6.72 1.53
CA GLY A 214 8.67 7.63 1.34
C GLY A 214 9.06 8.88 0.55
N VAL A 215 8.05 9.66 0.15
CA VAL A 215 8.25 10.96 -0.51
C VAL A 215 8.29 12.05 0.55
N GLU A 216 9.42 12.73 0.67
CA GLU A 216 9.62 13.78 1.66
C GLU A 216 9.49 15.18 1.04
N GLN A 217 8.76 16.06 1.73
CA GLN A 217 8.71 17.48 1.42
C GLN A 217 9.80 18.25 2.18
N GLN A 218 10.53 19.12 1.48
CA GLN A 218 11.60 19.95 2.02
C GLN A 218 11.69 21.29 1.28
N ALA A 219 12.56 22.19 1.78
CA ALA A 219 12.80 23.52 1.18
C ALA A 219 11.50 24.28 0.92
N ILE A 220 10.59 24.29 1.91
CA ILE A 220 9.26 24.89 1.80
C ILE A 220 9.40 26.41 1.82
N THR A 221 8.96 27.06 0.76
CA THR A 221 8.98 28.51 0.55
C THR A 221 7.58 29.00 0.15
N PRO A 222 7.34 30.32 0.15
CA PRO A 222 6.06 30.86 -0.30
C PRO A 222 5.76 30.62 -1.79
N ASP A 223 6.78 30.34 -2.62
CA ASP A 223 6.63 30.12 -4.06
C ASP A 223 6.72 28.64 -4.46
N GLY A 224 7.01 27.74 -3.53
CA GLY A 224 7.38 26.38 -3.89
C GLY A 224 7.91 25.50 -2.78
N PHE A 225 8.17 24.24 -3.12
CA PHE A 225 8.86 23.27 -2.28
C PHE A 225 9.53 22.20 -3.14
N THR A 226 10.38 21.39 -2.52
CA THR A 226 11.04 20.25 -3.18
C THR A 226 10.51 18.94 -2.62
N LEU A 227 10.23 17.98 -3.50
CA LEU A 227 9.95 16.59 -3.14
C LEU A 227 11.17 15.72 -3.42
N SER A 228 11.52 14.85 -2.48
CA SER A 228 12.61 13.89 -2.61
C SER A 228 12.19 12.48 -2.21
N TRP A 229 12.71 11.48 -2.94
CA TRP A 229 12.48 10.07 -2.69
C TRP A 229 13.62 9.22 -3.27
N SER A 230 13.66 7.93 -2.94
CA SER A 230 14.63 6.99 -3.50
C SER A 230 13.96 5.78 -4.13
N THR A 231 14.62 5.18 -5.10
CA THR A 231 14.23 3.90 -5.72
C THR A 231 15.31 2.84 -5.54
N ASN A 232 15.02 1.58 -5.89
CA ASN A 232 16.01 0.50 -5.92
C ASN A 232 16.84 0.48 -7.22
N LEU A 233 16.37 1.13 -8.30
CA LEU A 233 17.04 1.24 -9.60
C LEU A 233 16.91 2.66 -10.16
N ALA A 234 17.84 3.04 -11.04
CA ALA A 234 17.83 4.38 -11.63
C ALA A 234 16.61 4.57 -12.56
N GLY A 235 15.78 5.58 -12.30
CA GLY A 235 14.63 5.96 -13.12
C GLY A 235 14.50 7.47 -13.25
N SER A 236 13.55 7.95 -14.05
CA SER A 236 13.25 9.39 -14.15
C SER A 236 12.85 9.98 -12.80
N SER A 237 12.93 11.31 -12.67
CA SER A 237 12.51 12.02 -11.45
C SER A 237 11.35 12.93 -11.82
N GLU A 238 10.12 12.48 -11.58
CA GLU A 238 8.91 13.17 -12.04
C GLU A 238 7.92 13.37 -10.89
N VAL A 239 7.17 14.47 -10.95
CA VAL A 239 6.07 14.79 -10.05
C VAL A 239 4.88 15.26 -10.87
N ALA A 240 3.76 14.56 -10.75
CA ALA A 240 2.46 15.04 -11.24
C ALA A 240 1.79 15.84 -10.12
N TRP A 241 1.29 17.04 -10.41
CA TRP A 241 0.73 17.93 -9.38
C TRP A 241 -0.44 18.79 -9.90
N GLY A 242 -1.20 19.37 -8.98
CA GLY A 242 -2.27 20.31 -9.29
C GLY A 242 -3.07 20.77 -8.06
N PRO A 243 -4.02 21.70 -8.24
CA PRO A 243 -4.85 22.22 -7.14
C PRO A 243 -5.96 21.25 -6.71
N THR A 244 -6.12 20.11 -7.39
CA THR A 244 -7.14 19.10 -7.07
C THR A 244 -6.55 17.69 -7.18
N PRO A 245 -7.19 16.66 -6.61
CA PRO A 245 -6.72 15.27 -6.70
C PRO A 245 -6.59 14.73 -8.13
N ALA A 246 -7.23 15.35 -9.12
CA ALA A 246 -7.12 14.98 -10.53
C ALA A 246 -5.72 15.24 -11.11
N LEU A 247 -4.92 16.09 -10.46
CA LEU A 247 -3.62 16.57 -10.95
C LEU A 247 -3.78 17.22 -12.34
N GLY A 248 -2.68 17.59 -13.00
CA GLY A 248 -2.74 18.13 -14.37
C GLY A 248 -1.46 18.80 -14.86
N SER A 249 -0.57 19.14 -13.94
CA SER A 249 0.76 19.67 -14.21
C SER A 249 1.82 18.60 -13.94
N PHE A 250 2.99 18.76 -14.59
CA PHE A 250 4.14 17.88 -14.42
C PHE A 250 5.40 18.71 -14.18
N ALA A 251 6.27 18.24 -13.30
CA ALA A 251 7.60 18.78 -13.09
C ALA A 251 8.60 17.63 -12.98
N GLY A 252 9.82 17.82 -13.48
CA GLY A 252 10.83 16.78 -13.50
C GLY A 252 11.93 17.08 -14.50
N SER A 253 12.99 16.28 -14.45
CA SER A 253 14.16 16.44 -15.30
C SER A 253 14.38 15.28 -16.28
N GLY A 254 13.55 14.23 -16.23
CA GLY A 254 13.72 12.99 -17.02
C GLY A 254 15.03 12.25 -16.78
N THR A 255 15.91 12.78 -15.93
CA THR A 255 17.28 12.30 -15.76
C THR A 255 17.27 11.06 -14.86
N PRO A 256 17.82 9.92 -15.31
CA PRO A 256 17.88 8.72 -14.51
C PRO A 256 18.67 8.93 -13.21
N ALA A 257 18.03 8.67 -12.07
CA ALA A 257 18.64 8.75 -10.75
C ALA A 257 18.05 7.67 -9.83
N ILE A 258 18.78 7.36 -8.75
CA ILE A 258 18.31 6.50 -7.65
C ILE A 258 17.79 7.35 -6.50
N ALA A 259 18.45 8.48 -6.23
CA ALA A 259 17.98 9.52 -5.34
C ALA A 259 17.38 10.64 -6.19
N HIS A 260 16.10 10.90 -5.97
CA HIS A 260 15.29 11.81 -6.76
C HIS A 260 15.04 13.11 -6.00
N SER A 261 14.99 14.21 -6.73
CA SER A 261 14.66 15.53 -6.19
C SER A 261 14.01 16.37 -7.28
N VAL A 262 12.80 16.86 -7.01
CA VAL A 262 12.02 17.68 -7.94
C VAL A 262 11.46 18.89 -7.20
N ALA A 263 11.81 20.08 -7.68
CA ALA A 263 11.27 21.33 -7.16
C ALA A 263 9.98 21.72 -7.89
N LEU A 264 8.93 22.01 -7.12
CA LEU A 264 7.72 22.69 -7.60
C LEU A 264 7.86 24.18 -7.29
N THR A 265 7.69 25.04 -8.30
CA THR A 265 7.92 26.50 -8.23
C THR A 265 6.76 27.25 -8.90
N GLY A 266 6.68 28.57 -8.70
CA GLY A 266 5.58 29.38 -9.22
C GLY A 266 4.23 29.09 -8.54
N LEU A 267 4.27 28.54 -7.33
CA LEU A 267 3.11 28.35 -6.48
C LEU A 267 2.81 29.64 -5.70
N GLY A 268 1.59 29.76 -5.17
CA GLY A 268 1.23 30.87 -4.28
C GLY A 268 1.62 30.60 -2.82
N PRO A 269 1.71 31.63 -1.97
CA PRO A 269 1.89 31.46 -0.53
C PRO A 269 0.70 30.73 0.10
N ALA A 270 0.97 29.94 1.15
CA ALA A 270 -0.03 29.14 1.87
C ALA A 270 -0.96 28.33 0.95
N ALA A 271 -0.44 27.87 -0.19
CA ALA A 271 -1.19 27.13 -1.18
C ALA A 271 -1.08 25.63 -0.92
N PHE A 272 -2.22 24.94 -0.97
CA PHE A 272 -2.27 23.49 -0.91
C PHE A 272 -2.23 22.88 -2.30
N VAL A 273 -1.37 21.88 -2.47
CA VAL A 273 -1.06 21.27 -3.76
C VAL A 273 -1.11 19.77 -3.63
N HIS A 274 -2.00 19.13 -4.39
CA HIS A 274 -1.96 17.68 -4.55
C HIS A 274 -0.79 17.34 -5.45
N ALA A 275 0.08 16.43 -4.99
CA ALA A 275 1.19 15.95 -5.81
C ALA A 275 1.42 14.44 -5.62
N ARG A 276 1.99 13.82 -6.66
CA ARG A 276 2.38 12.41 -6.68
C ARG A 276 3.71 12.28 -7.39
N ALA A 277 4.75 11.86 -6.66
CA ALA A 277 6.05 11.56 -7.23
C ALA A 277 6.02 10.20 -7.96
N PHE A 278 6.81 10.07 -9.03
CA PHE A 278 7.00 8.80 -9.73
C PHE A 278 8.34 8.75 -10.47
N SER A 279 8.83 7.52 -10.67
CA SER A 279 10.07 7.25 -11.39
C SER A 279 9.84 6.23 -12.49
N VAL A 280 10.19 6.56 -13.73
CA VAL A 280 10.03 5.70 -14.91
C VAL A 280 11.37 5.07 -15.27
N LEU A 281 11.39 3.75 -15.47
CA LEU A 281 12.52 3.00 -16.03
C LEU A 281 12.03 2.19 -17.24
N GLY A 282 12.33 2.66 -18.45
CA GLY A 282 11.82 2.05 -19.67
C GLY A 282 10.29 2.15 -19.75
N SER A 283 9.59 1.02 -19.68
CA SER A 283 8.13 0.94 -19.62
C SER A 283 7.56 0.76 -18.21
N ASP A 284 8.42 0.66 -17.19
CA ASP A 284 8.05 0.43 -15.80
C ASP A 284 7.99 1.76 -15.03
N THR A 285 7.14 1.86 -14.01
CA THR A 285 6.97 3.09 -13.22
C THR A 285 6.74 2.79 -11.75
N ALA A 286 7.62 3.28 -10.90
CA ALA A 286 7.44 3.29 -9.46
C ALA A 286 6.66 4.54 -9.05
N TRP A 287 5.57 4.37 -8.32
CA TRP A 287 4.70 5.48 -7.90
C TRP A 287 4.79 5.71 -6.40
N GLY A 288 4.96 6.96 -6.00
CA GLY A 288 4.68 7.41 -4.64
C GLY A 288 3.17 7.53 -4.38
N GLU A 289 2.84 7.75 -3.12
CA GLU A 289 1.50 8.13 -2.71
C GLU A 289 1.13 9.51 -3.25
N ARG A 290 -0.16 9.74 -3.44
CA ARG A 290 -0.68 11.06 -3.79
C ARG A 290 -1.07 11.74 -2.48
N THR A 291 -0.38 12.84 -2.17
CA THR A 291 -0.51 13.54 -0.88
C THR A 291 -0.82 15.02 -1.12
N LEU A 292 -1.40 15.67 -0.11
CA LEU A 292 -1.59 17.12 -0.09
C LEU A 292 -0.39 17.78 0.59
N TYR A 293 0.22 18.76 -0.07
CA TYR A 293 1.39 19.49 0.41
C TYR A 293 1.06 20.97 0.57
N SER A 294 1.79 21.69 1.44
CA SER A 294 1.63 23.14 1.62
C SER A 294 2.89 23.90 1.19
N THR A 295 2.72 25.06 0.56
CA THR A 295 3.77 26.09 0.51
C THR A 295 3.81 26.88 1.83
N ALA A 296 4.86 27.67 2.03
CA ALA A 296 4.97 28.50 3.24
C ALA A 296 4.05 29.73 3.18
N SER A 297 3.68 30.25 4.35
CA SER A 297 2.95 31.52 4.48
C SER A 297 3.72 32.70 3.89
N ALA A 298 3.01 33.69 3.33
CA ALA A 298 3.63 34.91 2.80
C ALA A 298 4.35 35.72 3.89
N VAL A 299 3.74 35.79 5.07
CA VAL A 299 4.33 36.42 6.25
C VAL A 299 4.89 35.32 7.14
N PRO A 300 6.19 35.35 7.49
CA PRO A 300 6.76 34.34 8.38
C PRO A 300 6.05 34.28 9.73
N GLY A 301 5.63 33.07 10.09
CA GLY A 301 4.96 32.80 11.35
C GLY A 301 5.85 32.77 12.58
N TRP A 302 5.27 32.39 13.72
CA TRP A 302 6.00 32.08 14.96
C TRP A 302 5.17 31.14 15.84
N VAL A 303 5.86 30.45 16.75
CA VAL A 303 5.26 29.57 17.77
C VAL A 303 5.54 30.13 19.16
N ARG A 304 4.52 30.16 20.02
CA ARG A 304 4.64 30.50 21.44
C ARG A 304 3.96 29.42 22.28
N VAL A 305 4.65 28.99 23.33
CA VAL A 305 4.08 28.06 24.32
C VAL A 305 3.94 28.78 25.65
N VAL A 306 2.75 28.68 26.23
CA VAL A 306 2.39 29.28 27.51
C VAL A 306 1.92 28.17 28.45
N PHE A 307 2.48 28.13 29.66
CA PHE A 307 2.04 27.21 30.70
C PHE A 307 1.10 27.91 31.68
N ASN A 308 0.11 27.19 32.20
CA ASN A 308 -0.81 27.74 33.21
C ASN A 308 -0.28 27.63 34.66
N ARG A 309 0.84 26.93 34.86
CA ARG A 309 1.52 26.75 36.14
C ARG A 309 2.92 27.36 36.13
N GLU A 310 3.51 27.48 37.31
CA GLU A 310 4.92 27.88 37.45
C GLU A 310 5.79 26.87 36.69
N VAL A 311 6.82 27.39 36.02
CA VAL A 311 7.77 26.58 35.25
C VAL A 311 9.15 26.83 35.81
N ASP A 312 9.89 25.75 36.09
CA ASP A 312 11.30 25.85 36.42
C ASP A 312 12.09 26.16 35.14
N THR A 313 12.50 27.42 34.96
CA THR A 313 13.27 27.82 33.78
C THR A 313 14.75 27.45 33.87
N SER A 314 15.23 26.95 35.01
CA SER A 314 16.64 26.58 35.18
C SER A 314 17.05 25.36 34.35
N VAL A 315 16.07 24.54 33.95
CA VAL A 315 16.28 23.38 33.08
C VAL A 315 16.14 23.69 31.59
N SER A 316 15.75 24.93 31.21
CA SER A 316 15.64 25.31 29.81
C SER A 316 17.03 25.51 29.18
N GLN A 317 17.26 24.87 28.03
CA GLN A 317 18.49 25.04 27.23
C GLN A 317 18.34 26.09 26.12
N GLY A 318 17.21 26.79 26.06
CA GLY A 318 16.89 27.72 24.98
C GLY A 318 16.02 28.88 25.47
N THR A 319 14.92 29.14 24.77
CA THR A 319 13.98 30.20 25.16
C THR A 319 13.28 29.82 26.48
N PRO A 320 13.33 30.66 27.53
CA PRO A 320 12.60 30.41 28.76
C PRO A 320 11.09 30.26 28.49
N ALA A 321 10.47 29.28 29.13
CA ALA A 321 9.03 29.08 29.05
C ALA A 321 8.28 30.27 29.67
N VAL A 322 7.15 30.65 29.07
CA VAL A 322 6.26 31.69 29.59
C VAL A 322 5.18 31.05 30.45
N SER A 323 4.91 31.62 31.62
CA SER A 323 3.80 31.21 32.48
C SER A 323 2.74 32.31 32.56
N ALA A 324 1.48 31.97 32.34
CA ALA A 324 0.33 32.86 32.46
C ALA A 324 -0.45 32.54 33.75
N LEU A 325 0.25 32.53 34.89
CA LEU A 325 -0.25 32.14 36.22
C LEU A 325 -1.65 32.68 36.52
N GLY A 326 -2.65 31.81 36.37
CA GLY A 326 -4.05 32.17 36.63
C GLY A 326 -4.71 33.10 35.60
N SER A 327 -4.04 33.48 34.52
CA SER A 327 -4.54 34.38 33.46
C SER A 327 -4.61 33.72 32.07
N ILE A 328 -4.47 32.39 32.00
CA ILE A 328 -4.54 31.68 30.72
C ILE A 328 -5.90 31.82 30.03
N ALA A 329 -7.00 31.87 30.79
CA ALA A 329 -8.34 32.11 30.24
C ALA A 329 -8.45 33.51 29.62
N ASP A 330 -7.90 34.54 30.29
CA ASP A 330 -7.86 35.91 29.77
C ASP A 330 -6.96 36.01 28.53
N SER A 331 -5.88 35.21 28.49
CA SER A 331 -5.01 35.13 27.32
C SER A 331 -5.76 34.56 26.12
N ILE A 332 -6.48 33.44 26.28
CA ILE A 332 -7.31 32.86 25.22
C ILE A 332 -8.37 33.87 24.75
N ALA A 333 -9.07 34.52 25.69
CA ALA A 333 -10.06 35.56 25.38
C ALA A 333 -9.44 36.72 24.59
N ALA A 334 -8.26 37.22 24.99
CA ALA A 334 -7.58 38.31 24.31
C ALA A 334 -7.18 37.97 22.87
N TYR A 335 -6.81 36.72 22.58
CA TYR A 335 -6.57 36.28 21.20
C TYR A 335 -7.86 36.16 20.40
N ILE A 336 -8.93 35.61 20.99
CA ILE A 336 -10.26 35.59 20.36
C ILE A 336 -10.73 37.02 20.03
N ASP A 337 -10.38 37.99 20.88
CA ASP A 337 -10.69 39.40 20.64
C ASP A 337 -9.94 40.04 19.47
N LEU A 338 -8.88 39.40 18.96
CA LEU A 338 -8.22 39.82 17.74
C LEU A 338 -9.02 39.48 16.48
N ALA A 339 -9.92 38.49 16.54
CA ALA A 339 -10.66 38.02 15.37
C ALA A 339 -11.44 39.14 14.68
N GLN A 340 -11.25 39.28 13.37
CA GLN A 340 -11.89 40.30 12.53
C GLN A 340 -12.92 39.71 11.56
N SER A 341 -12.74 38.46 11.13
CA SER A 341 -13.52 37.85 10.05
C SER A 341 -14.06 36.47 10.41
N THR A 342 -13.23 35.54 10.87
CA THR A 342 -13.62 34.15 11.15
C THR A 342 -13.05 33.65 12.47
N LEU A 343 -13.82 32.81 13.14
CA LEU A 343 -13.46 32.17 14.40
C LEU A 343 -14.05 30.75 14.44
N ASP A 344 -13.20 29.75 14.36
CA ASP A 344 -13.57 28.34 14.49
C ASP A 344 -13.09 27.79 15.81
N VAL A 345 -14.01 27.22 16.60
CA VAL A 345 -13.71 26.69 17.94
C VAL A 345 -14.04 25.20 17.97
N ALA A 346 -13.06 24.33 18.19
CA ALA A 346 -13.26 22.90 18.38
C ALA A 346 -12.68 22.46 19.73
N VAL A 347 -13.55 22.24 20.73
CA VAL A 347 -13.12 22.01 22.11
C VAL A 347 -13.89 20.87 22.74
N TYR A 348 -13.16 19.91 23.30
CA TYR A 348 -13.71 18.74 23.99
C TYR A 348 -14.59 19.12 25.18
N ASN A 349 -14.21 20.06 26.05
CA ASN A 349 -15.04 20.45 27.18
C ASN A 349 -14.89 21.92 27.56
N THR A 350 -16.01 22.60 27.83
CA THR A 350 -16.04 24.04 28.13
C THR A 350 -16.90 24.36 29.36
N SER A 351 -16.28 24.90 30.41
CA SER A 351 -16.99 25.45 31.60
C SER A 351 -16.53 26.85 32.01
N ASN A 352 -15.65 27.48 31.23
CA ASN A 352 -15.15 28.82 31.48
C ASN A 352 -15.99 29.91 30.77
N TYR A 353 -16.64 30.78 31.54
CA TYR A 353 -17.50 31.84 31.01
C TYR A 353 -16.74 33.02 30.41
N THR A 354 -15.48 33.27 30.79
CA THR A 354 -14.66 34.34 30.20
C THR A 354 -14.44 34.07 28.71
N ILE A 355 -14.07 32.84 28.36
CA ILE A 355 -13.83 32.45 26.97
C ILE A 355 -15.13 32.51 26.15
N VAL A 356 -16.24 31.99 26.69
CA VAL A 356 -17.56 32.09 26.04
C VAL A 356 -17.99 33.55 25.84
N GLY A 357 -17.69 34.43 26.80
CA GLY A 357 -17.91 35.88 26.67
C GLY A 357 -17.16 36.48 25.49
N ALA A 358 -15.87 36.19 25.35
CA ALA A 358 -15.07 36.67 24.21
C ALA A 358 -15.60 36.18 22.85
N VAL A 359 -16.08 34.93 22.80
CA VAL A 359 -16.73 34.39 21.58
C VAL A 359 -18.04 35.11 21.26
N ASN A 360 -18.85 35.43 22.27
CA ASN A 360 -20.05 36.24 22.10
C ASN A 360 -19.71 37.64 21.59
N ASP A 361 -18.66 38.27 22.13
CA ASP A 361 -18.20 39.58 21.72
C ASP A 361 -17.68 39.55 20.26
N ALA A 362 -17.00 38.47 19.84
CA ALA A 362 -16.62 38.27 18.44
C ALA A 362 -17.84 38.24 17.51
N LEU A 363 -18.88 37.47 17.86
CA LEU A 363 -20.13 37.46 17.08
C LEU A 363 -20.75 38.86 17.00
N VAL A 364 -20.79 39.60 18.11
CA VAL A 364 -21.33 40.98 18.17
C VAL A 364 -20.52 41.94 17.29
N ARG A 365 -19.20 41.75 17.18
CA ARG A 365 -18.33 42.50 16.25
C ARG A 365 -18.58 42.16 14.78
N GLY A 366 -19.33 41.10 14.49
CA GLY A 366 -19.65 40.65 13.13
C GLY A 366 -18.73 39.55 12.60
N VAL A 367 -17.91 38.94 13.47
CA VAL A 367 -17.08 37.78 13.12
C VAL A 367 -17.98 36.58 12.85
N GLN A 368 -17.70 35.81 11.80
CA GLN A 368 -18.32 34.51 11.59
C GLN A 368 -17.76 33.51 12.59
N VAL A 369 -18.59 33.07 13.53
CA VAL A 369 -18.20 32.10 14.57
C VAL A 369 -18.81 30.74 14.27
N ARG A 370 -18.00 29.67 14.33
CA ARG A 370 -18.45 28.27 14.28
C ARG A 370 -17.91 27.51 15.51
N TRP A 371 -18.72 26.64 16.12
CA TRP A 371 -18.30 25.88 17.31
C TRP A 371 -18.59 24.38 17.18
N ILE A 372 -17.58 23.54 17.39
CA ILE A 372 -17.72 22.08 17.53
C ILE A 372 -17.43 21.68 18.99
N ALA A 373 -18.36 20.93 19.59
CA ALA A 373 -18.29 20.48 20.97
C ALA A 373 -18.46 18.96 21.07
N GLU A 374 -17.82 18.34 22.06
CA GLU A 374 -18.09 16.94 22.41
C GLU A 374 -19.43 16.84 23.15
N GLY A 375 -20.41 16.17 22.56
CA GLY A 375 -21.79 16.12 23.05
C GLY A 375 -21.98 15.28 24.30
N ALA A 376 -21.07 14.36 24.61
CA ALA A 376 -21.11 13.59 25.85
C ALA A 376 -20.68 14.41 27.10
N ASN A 377 -20.05 15.57 26.91
CA ASN A 377 -19.60 16.44 27.99
C ASN A 377 -20.66 17.46 28.39
N ALA A 378 -20.66 17.86 29.66
CA ALA A 378 -21.68 18.76 30.20
C ALA A 378 -21.61 20.20 29.63
N ASN A 379 -20.42 20.65 29.20
CA ASN A 379 -20.19 21.93 28.53
C ASN A 379 -20.92 23.14 29.17
N PHE A 380 -20.90 23.25 30.51
CA PHE A 380 -21.79 24.14 31.27
C PHE A 380 -21.80 25.60 30.80
N ALA A 381 -20.66 26.14 30.35
CA ALA A 381 -20.58 27.53 29.94
C ALA A 381 -21.25 27.81 28.58
N LEU A 382 -21.50 26.78 27.76
CA LEU A 382 -22.25 26.96 26.49
C LEU A 382 -23.70 27.39 26.73
N SER A 383 -24.24 27.22 27.94
CA SER A 383 -25.55 27.79 28.31
C SER A 383 -25.58 29.33 28.25
N ALA A 384 -24.43 30.00 28.29
CA ALA A 384 -24.28 31.44 28.13
C ALA A 384 -23.82 31.86 26.73
N LEU A 385 -23.63 30.91 25.80
CA LEU A 385 -23.26 31.22 24.41
C LEU A 385 -24.44 31.89 23.72
N ASN A 386 -24.16 32.90 22.91
CA ASN A 386 -25.16 33.60 22.11
C ASN A 386 -25.79 32.61 21.11
N ASN A 387 -27.11 32.55 21.05
CA ASN A 387 -27.86 31.65 20.16
C ASN A 387 -27.57 31.87 18.66
N GLY A 388 -26.94 33.00 18.29
CA GLY A 388 -26.46 33.25 16.94
C GLY A 388 -25.19 32.49 16.56
N VAL A 389 -24.47 31.90 17.52
CA VAL A 389 -23.31 31.04 17.27
C VAL A 389 -23.80 29.62 16.98
N PRO A 390 -23.58 29.08 15.76
CA PRO A 390 -23.92 27.70 15.44
C PRO A 390 -23.00 26.74 16.19
N VAL A 391 -23.59 25.73 16.81
CA VAL A 391 -22.86 24.68 17.54
C VAL A 391 -23.18 23.31 16.96
N LEU A 392 -22.15 22.57 16.57
CA LEU A 392 -22.24 21.16 16.22
C LEU A 392 -21.75 20.32 17.41
N TYR A 393 -22.64 19.50 17.96
CA TYR A 393 -22.27 18.52 18.97
C TYR A 393 -21.95 17.20 18.30
N ARG A 394 -20.76 16.63 18.59
CA ARG A 394 -20.50 15.23 18.25
C ARG A 394 -21.35 14.34 19.16
N THR A 395 -22.19 13.47 18.58
CA THR A 395 -23.11 12.60 19.33
C THR A 395 -23.07 11.12 18.91
N ASN A 396 -22.19 10.73 17.98
CA ASN A 396 -22.05 9.33 17.50
C ASN A 396 -21.12 8.50 18.43
N SER A 397 -21.43 7.20 18.61
CA SER A 397 -20.88 6.33 19.68
C SER A 397 -19.92 5.20 19.20
N PRO A 398 -18.79 5.49 18.53
CA PRO A 398 -17.57 4.82 19.00
C PRO A 398 -16.36 5.75 19.19
N GLY A 399 -15.51 5.44 20.19
CA GLY A 399 -14.25 6.14 20.51
C GLY A 399 -14.30 7.06 21.74
N SER A 400 -13.20 7.77 22.03
CA SER A 400 -13.05 8.71 23.17
C SER A 400 -13.75 10.07 22.97
N GLY A 401 -14.52 10.25 21.90
CA GLY A 401 -15.12 11.53 21.53
C GLY A 401 -14.17 12.45 20.74
N MET A 402 -14.65 13.63 20.34
CA MET A 402 -13.88 14.67 19.65
C MET A 402 -12.97 15.32 20.68
N HIS A 403 -11.72 14.86 20.78
CA HIS A 403 -10.81 15.28 21.84
C HIS A 403 -9.95 16.51 21.48
N ASN A 404 -10.31 17.25 20.43
CA ASN A 404 -9.60 18.47 20.04
C ASN A 404 -9.77 19.58 21.08
N LYS A 405 -8.76 20.44 21.19
CA LYS A 405 -8.83 21.74 21.86
C LYS A 405 -8.08 22.72 20.98
N PHE A 406 -8.76 23.29 19.99
CA PHE A 406 -8.17 24.32 19.18
C PHE A 406 -9.15 25.45 18.83
N VAL A 407 -8.58 26.60 18.53
CA VAL A 407 -9.27 27.77 17.98
C VAL A 407 -8.49 28.25 16.77
N VAL A 408 -9.18 28.46 15.64
CA VAL A 408 -8.62 29.08 14.44
C VAL A 408 -9.20 30.49 14.31
N ILE A 409 -8.33 31.48 14.15
CA ILE A 409 -8.69 32.90 14.05
C ILE A 409 -8.21 33.39 12.68
N ASP A 410 -9.12 33.94 11.88
CA ASP A 410 -8.83 34.63 10.61
C ASP A 410 -7.88 33.85 9.69
N ALA A 411 -8.17 32.57 9.41
CA ALA A 411 -7.28 31.66 8.67
C ALA A 411 -6.83 32.20 7.29
N ASP A 412 -7.68 33.00 6.63
CA ASP A 412 -7.41 33.60 5.33
C ASP A 412 -6.56 34.90 5.42
N ASP A 413 -6.35 35.49 6.60
CA ASP A 413 -5.53 36.69 6.78
C ASP A 413 -4.04 36.32 6.92
N PRO A 414 -3.18 36.64 5.92
CA PRO A 414 -1.77 36.27 5.95
C PRO A 414 -0.98 36.85 7.13
N ALA A 415 -1.43 37.97 7.70
CA ALA A 415 -0.74 38.65 8.78
C ALA A 415 -1.28 38.27 10.17
N ASN A 416 -2.55 37.90 10.27
CA ASN A 416 -3.28 37.74 11.52
C ASN A 416 -3.91 36.35 11.73
N ALA A 417 -3.65 35.38 10.86
CA ALA A 417 -4.06 34.00 11.08
C ALA A 417 -3.39 33.40 12.32
N HIS A 418 -4.20 32.89 13.27
CA HIS A 418 -3.70 32.21 14.47
C HIS A 418 -4.39 30.85 14.68
N VAL A 419 -3.62 29.89 15.19
CA VAL A 419 -4.11 28.66 15.80
C VAL A 419 -3.73 28.67 17.27
N LEU A 420 -4.72 28.53 18.14
CA LEU A 420 -4.52 28.24 19.55
C LEU A 420 -4.82 26.76 19.77
N THR A 421 -3.92 26.01 20.40
CA THR A 421 -4.13 24.60 20.74
C THR A 421 -3.34 24.23 22.01
N GLY A 422 -3.19 22.95 22.35
CA GLY A 422 -2.44 22.47 23.51
C GLY A 422 -3.20 21.42 24.30
N SER A 423 -2.77 21.17 25.54
CA SER A 423 -3.38 20.15 26.39
C SER A 423 -4.65 20.62 27.12
N THR A 424 -4.87 21.93 27.20
CA THR A 424 -5.92 22.52 28.06
C THR A 424 -7.32 22.44 27.45
N ASN A 425 -8.27 21.81 28.17
CA ASN A 425 -9.70 22.04 27.93
C ASN A 425 -10.10 23.43 28.46
N PHE A 426 -11.22 23.98 27.98
CA PHE A 426 -11.74 25.27 28.44
C PHE A 426 -12.56 25.14 29.73
N THR A 427 -12.06 24.33 30.68
CA THR A 427 -12.69 24.07 31.97
C THR A 427 -11.91 24.74 33.09
N GLN A 428 -12.60 25.08 34.20
CA GLN A 428 -11.96 25.70 35.37
C GLN A 428 -10.75 24.86 35.87
N GLY A 429 -10.93 23.54 36.00
CA GLY A 429 -9.86 22.65 36.45
C GLY A 429 -8.65 22.64 35.53
N ASN A 430 -8.82 22.49 34.21
CA ASN A 430 -7.67 22.44 33.31
C ASN A 430 -7.00 23.80 33.07
N LEU A 431 -7.73 24.90 33.25
CA LEU A 431 -7.17 26.24 33.09
C LEU A 431 -6.42 26.69 34.35
N PHE A 432 -6.87 26.32 35.56
CA PHE A 432 -6.37 26.88 36.82
C PHE A 432 -5.84 25.88 37.83
N ASP A 433 -6.14 24.58 37.68
CA ASP A 433 -5.79 23.54 38.65
C ASP A 433 -4.76 22.54 38.07
N ASP A 434 -5.05 21.93 36.92
CA ASP A 434 -4.18 20.92 36.33
C ASP A 434 -3.04 21.57 35.51
N PRO A 435 -1.79 21.09 35.61
CA PRO A 435 -0.70 21.56 34.76
C PRO A 435 -0.99 21.30 33.29
N ASN A 436 -1.10 22.36 32.51
CA ASN A 436 -1.41 22.33 31.09
C ASN A 436 -0.62 23.40 30.33
N ASN A 437 -0.60 23.26 29.00
CA ASN A 437 -0.07 24.27 28.10
C ASN A 437 -1.13 24.79 27.11
N LEU A 438 -0.84 25.98 26.59
CA LEU A 438 -1.45 26.60 25.43
C LEU A 438 -0.33 26.85 24.43
N VAL A 439 -0.46 26.30 23.24
CA VAL A 439 0.39 26.54 22.08
C VAL A 439 -0.33 27.52 21.17
N ILE A 440 0.35 28.61 20.84
CA ILE A 440 -0.17 29.67 19.99
C ILE A 440 0.75 29.76 18.78
N VAL A 441 0.19 29.51 17.62
CA VAL A 441 0.92 29.57 16.35
C VAL A 441 0.29 30.65 15.50
N ARG A 442 1.08 31.64 15.09
CA ARG A 442 0.67 32.58 14.06
C ARG A 442 1.27 32.11 12.75
N ASP A 443 0.49 31.46 11.91
CA ASP A 443 0.91 31.01 10.59
C ASP A 443 -0.33 30.71 9.73
N GLN A 444 -0.39 31.28 8.52
CA GLN A 444 -1.54 31.15 7.64
C GLN A 444 -1.69 29.72 7.11
N ALA A 445 -0.60 29.12 6.63
CA ALA A 445 -0.62 27.77 6.08
C ALA A 445 -1.10 26.74 7.12
N LEU A 446 -0.61 26.82 8.36
CA LEU A 446 -1.08 25.97 9.44
C LEU A 446 -2.54 26.26 9.83
N ALA A 447 -2.95 27.53 9.87
CA ALA A 447 -4.34 27.88 10.17
C ALA A 447 -5.32 27.31 9.13
N LEU A 448 -4.98 27.40 7.85
CA LEU A 448 -5.78 26.79 6.77
C LEU A 448 -5.87 25.26 6.90
N ALA A 449 -4.82 24.59 7.38
CA ALA A 449 -4.85 23.14 7.61
C ALA A 449 -5.76 22.77 8.78
N TYR A 450 -5.73 23.53 9.88
CA TYR A 450 -6.69 23.39 10.98
C TYR A 450 -8.12 23.73 10.56
N THR A 451 -8.31 24.65 9.61
CA THR A 451 -9.62 24.93 9.01
C THR A 451 -10.13 23.74 8.18
N LEU A 452 -9.28 23.08 7.38
CA LEU A 452 -9.68 21.85 6.67
C LEU A 452 -10.14 20.76 7.65
N GLU A 453 -9.35 20.50 8.69
CA GLU A 453 -9.70 19.55 9.76
C GLU A 453 -11.03 19.91 10.42
N PHE A 454 -11.23 21.20 10.73
CA PHE A 454 -12.48 21.69 11.31
C PHE A 454 -13.65 21.46 10.34
N GLU A 455 -13.49 21.75 9.06
CA GLU A 455 -14.52 21.64 8.04
C GLU A 455 -14.91 20.20 7.73
N GLU A 456 -13.99 19.26 7.86
CA GLU A 456 -14.28 17.82 7.79
C GLU A 456 -15.24 17.40 8.92
N MET A 457 -14.99 17.89 10.15
CA MET A 457 -15.91 17.68 11.28
C MET A 457 -17.22 18.46 11.12
N TRP A 458 -17.16 19.67 10.59
CA TRP A 458 -18.31 20.54 10.36
C TRP A 458 -19.24 20.06 9.24
N GLY A 459 -18.68 19.31 8.29
CA GLY A 459 -19.37 18.78 7.10
C GLY A 459 -19.40 19.74 5.90
N GLY A 460 -18.63 20.83 5.93
CA GLY A 460 -18.54 21.79 4.83
C GLY A 460 -17.92 23.13 5.22
N THR A 461 -17.86 24.07 4.27
CA THR A 461 -17.17 25.37 4.44
C THR A 461 -18.09 26.51 4.88
N GLY A 462 -19.41 26.26 4.91
CA GLY A 462 -20.40 27.27 5.23
C GLY A 462 -20.48 27.64 6.72
N PRO A 463 -21.23 28.70 7.06
CA PRO A 463 -21.41 29.14 8.45
C PRO A 463 -22.26 28.18 9.29
N GLN A 464 -23.02 27.26 8.68
CA GLN A 464 -23.85 26.27 9.38
C GLN A 464 -23.28 24.87 9.19
N PRO A 465 -23.39 23.99 10.20
CA PRO A 465 -22.89 22.62 10.09
C PRO A 465 -23.77 21.81 9.13
N VAL A 466 -23.17 20.80 8.51
CA VAL A 466 -23.87 19.83 7.66
C VAL A 466 -23.67 18.43 8.27
N PRO A 467 -24.48 18.03 9.27
CA PRO A 467 -24.26 16.80 10.03
C PRO A 467 -24.19 15.52 9.19
N ALA A 468 -24.86 15.48 8.04
CA ALA A 468 -24.81 14.33 7.13
C ALA A 468 -23.42 14.11 6.50
N ASN A 469 -22.64 15.18 6.38
CA ASN A 469 -21.30 15.17 5.80
C ASN A 469 -20.20 15.15 6.87
N SER A 470 -20.52 15.52 8.11
CA SER A 470 -19.56 15.52 9.22
C SER A 470 -18.85 14.18 9.38
N ARG A 471 -17.54 14.24 9.63
CA ARG A 471 -16.68 13.08 9.91
C ARG A 471 -15.95 13.28 11.24
N PHE A 472 -15.91 12.23 12.05
CA PHE A 472 -15.24 12.23 13.35
C PHE A 472 -14.58 10.86 13.59
N GLY A 473 -13.49 10.84 14.35
CA GLY A 473 -12.82 9.58 14.67
C GLY A 473 -12.38 8.84 13.40
N GLU A 474 -12.69 7.55 13.32
CA GLU A 474 -12.29 6.70 12.19
C GLU A 474 -12.95 7.05 10.84
N ASP A 475 -14.03 7.84 10.87
CA ASP A 475 -14.69 8.31 9.64
C ASP A 475 -13.90 9.43 8.94
N LYS A 476 -12.90 10.01 9.61
CA LYS A 476 -12.04 11.06 9.04
C LYS A 476 -11.08 10.48 8.00
N THR A 477 -10.63 11.32 7.09
CA THR A 477 -9.63 11.02 6.07
C THR A 477 -8.40 11.88 6.25
N ASP A 478 -7.24 11.34 5.86
CA ASP A 478 -6.02 12.14 5.78
C ASP A 478 -6.10 13.08 4.57
N ASP A 479 -6.59 14.29 4.82
CA ASP A 479 -6.86 15.32 3.81
C ASP A 479 -6.19 16.66 4.09
N THR A 480 -5.26 16.69 5.06
CA THR A 480 -4.49 17.90 5.43
C THR A 480 -3.02 17.77 5.05
N PRO A 481 -2.30 18.87 4.76
CA PRO A 481 -0.85 18.82 4.67
C PRO A 481 -0.23 18.57 6.05
N HIS A 482 0.90 17.86 6.11
CA HIS A 482 1.56 17.57 7.39
C HIS A 482 2.80 18.39 7.69
N ARG A 483 3.37 19.12 6.73
CA ARG A 483 4.65 19.86 6.91
C ARG A 483 4.50 21.35 6.63
N PHE A 484 4.92 22.16 7.60
CA PHE A 484 4.77 23.62 7.58
C PHE A 484 6.07 24.32 7.98
N GLN A 485 6.41 25.40 7.29
CA GLN A 485 7.55 26.24 7.64
C GLN A 485 7.09 27.46 8.44
N VAL A 486 7.19 27.39 9.77
CA VAL A 486 6.74 28.44 10.69
C VAL A 486 7.93 29.17 11.28
N GLY A 487 8.18 30.42 10.86
CA GLY A 487 9.20 31.27 11.47
C GLY A 487 10.64 30.71 11.43
N GLY A 488 10.95 29.86 10.43
CA GLY A 488 12.23 29.15 10.33
C GLY A 488 12.27 27.79 11.02
N THR A 489 11.22 27.40 11.74
CA THR A 489 11.03 26.06 12.31
C THR A 489 10.16 25.21 11.40
N LEU A 490 10.58 23.97 11.12
CA LEU A 490 9.72 22.97 10.49
C LEU A 490 8.76 22.44 11.56
N VAL A 491 7.46 22.55 11.29
CA VAL A 491 6.38 22.07 12.16
C VAL A 491 5.64 20.96 11.43
N GLU A 492 5.43 19.84 12.11
CA GLU A 492 4.59 18.75 11.63
C GLU A 492 3.25 18.71 12.38
N SER A 493 2.14 18.51 11.66
CA SER A 493 0.78 18.48 12.22
C SER A 493 0.01 17.27 11.71
N PHE A 494 -0.61 16.54 12.64
CA PHE A 494 -1.37 15.32 12.38
C PHE A 494 -2.65 15.28 13.21
N PHE A 495 -3.77 14.92 12.59
CA PHE A 495 -5.06 14.76 13.22
C PHE A 495 -5.42 13.28 13.38
N SER A 496 -5.56 12.85 14.63
CA SER A 496 -5.86 11.45 14.91
C SER A 496 -7.35 11.13 14.66
N PRO A 497 -7.68 9.90 14.23
CA PRO A 497 -6.79 8.76 13.98
C PRO A 497 -6.34 8.60 12.52
N SER A 498 -6.90 9.37 11.58
CA SER A 498 -6.73 9.18 10.12
C SER A 498 -5.31 9.41 9.63
N ASP A 499 -4.62 10.39 10.21
CA ASP A 499 -3.35 10.90 9.68
C ASP A 499 -2.14 10.07 10.14
N GLY A 500 -2.37 8.87 10.70
CA GLY A 500 -1.28 7.99 11.11
C GLY A 500 -0.42 8.53 12.26
N THR A 501 -0.95 9.39 13.13
CA THR A 501 -0.21 10.05 14.23
C THR A 501 0.71 9.11 15.03
N THR A 502 0.26 7.89 15.36
CA THR A 502 1.09 6.90 16.07
C THR A 502 2.29 6.44 15.25
N HIS A 503 2.12 6.29 13.93
CA HIS A 503 3.20 5.97 13.01
C HIS A 503 4.22 7.10 12.95
N ALA A 504 3.78 8.34 12.77
CA ALA A 504 4.65 9.51 12.72
C ALA A 504 5.48 9.68 14.01
N ILE A 505 4.84 9.55 15.18
CA ILE A 505 5.56 9.56 16.47
C ILE A 505 6.63 8.46 16.50
N ARG A 506 6.27 7.23 16.11
CA ARG A 506 7.21 6.09 16.09
C ARG A 506 8.40 6.35 15.17
N GLU A 507 8.20 6.92 13.99
CA GLU A 507 9.30 7.25 13.08
C GLU A 507 10.33 8.18 13.74
N HIS A 508 9.88 9.21 14.47
CA HIS A 508 10.80 10.07 15.22
C HIS A 508 11.48 9.36 16.39
N LEU A 509 10.77 8.47 17.10
CA LEU A 509 11.37 7.68 18.17
C LEU A 509 12.46 6.74 17.64
N ASP A 510 12.20 6.07 16.51
CA ASP A 510 13.13 5.13 15.88
C ASP A 510 14.34 5.85 15.24
N ALA A 511 14.14 7.09 14.78
CA ALA A 511 15.21 7.92 14.21
C ALA A 511 16.12 8.58 15.25
N ALA A 512 15.71 8.65 16.52
CA ALA A 512 16.46 9.33 17.57
C ALA A 512 17.78 8.59 17.90
N GLN A 513 18.91 9.29 17.80
CA GLN A 513 20.23 8.70 18.01
C GLN A 513 20.83 8.93 19.40
N ALA A 514 20.27 9.87 20.19
CA ALA A 514 20.87 10.31 21.46
C ALA A 514 19.88 10.33 22.63
N SER A 515 18.82 11.13 22.56
CA SER A 515 17.82 11.25 23.62
C SER A 515 16.44 11.60 23.07
N ILE A 516 15.42 11.25 23.84
CA ILE A 516 14.01 11.56 23.58
C ILE A 516 13.44 12.08 24.91
N GLU A 517 12.82 13.25 24.88
CA GLU A 517 12.16 13.85 26.04
C GLU A 517 10.66 13.90 25.76
N LEU A 518 9.87 13.25 26.62
CA LEU A 518 8.42 13.14 26.47
C LEU A 518 7.74 13.73 27.71
N ALA A 519 6.79 14.64 27.47
CA ALA A 519 5.85 15.11 28.48
C ALA A 519 4.45 14.61 28.09
N LEU A 520 3.99 13.54 28.75
CA LEU A 520 2.74 12.84 28.46
C LEU A 520 1.87 12.76 29.72
N PHE A 521 0.55 12.79 29.56
CA PHE A 521 -0.44 12.71 30.64
C PHE A 521 -1.48 11.63 30.37
#